data_AF-A0A484ZZW4-F1
#
_entry.id   AF-A0A484ZZW4-F1
#
_cell.length_a   1.000
_cell.length_b   1.000
_cell.length_c   1.000
_cell.angle_alpha   90.00
_cell.angle_beta   90.00
_cell.angle_gamma   90.00
#
_symmetry.space_group_name_H-M   'P 1'
#
loop_
_entity.id
_entity.type
_entity.pdbx_description
1 polymer ?
#
loop_
_entity_poly.entity_id
_entity_poly.type
_entity_poly.pdbx_seq_one_letter_code
_entity_poly.pdbx_strand_id
1 'polypeptide(L)'
;MADYNFADQYRAAGLAPGSDIIRLRQSAFDDLRENLNIDNILDLTRIYFGLTVPSGTDWFRNAFSENDLSFSMIDNEREAAVLAVCLLSASLSDGNINAGLVPIVTAINRHRSPVLQPNFLNEAFHRLDELSIKSEQGCCITVDKIETPKECQISTDIDDFEESPTDILKLAEIVRTAHEASSEASKTIVKQVTDVVYPLVERVDMLREEVSMLWWYIGGWSRKLNKPFADLDIGLAALMAGLDLAHLTQRKKWSYRC
;
A
#
# COMPACT_ATOMS: atom_id res chain seq x y z
N MET A 1 -15.09 7.27 3.55
CA MET A 1 -14.27 7.75 4.67
C MET A 1 -14.99 7.39 5.95
N ALA A 2 -14.36 6.64 6.85
CA ALA A 2 -14.92 6.46 8.19
C ALA A 2 -14.90 7.81 8.90
N ASP A 3 -16.00 8.16 9.55
CA ASP A 3 -16.13 9.37 10.35
C ASP A 3 -15.13 9.30 11.51
N TYR A 4 -14.07 10.10 11.45
CA TYR A 4 -12.99 10.04 12.44
C TYR A 4 -13.42 10.86 13.66
N ASN A 5 -13.79 10.19 14.76
CA ASN A 5 -14.28 10.90 15.94
C ASN A 5 -13.14 11.54 16.75
N PHE A 6 -12.85 12.79 16.42
CA PHE A 6 -11.80 13.60 17.05
C PHE A 6 -12.04 13.80 18.57
N ALA A 7 -13.29 13.97 19.01
CA ALA A 7 -13.60 14.21 20.41
C ALA A 7 -13.33 12.98 21.30
N ASP A 8 -13.57 11.77 20.79
CA ASP A 8 -13.28 10.53 21.52
C ASP A 8 -11.77 10.34 21.72
N GLN A 9 -10.95 10.79 20.77
CA GLN A 9 -9.49 10.70 20.87
C GLN A 9 -8.92 11.61 21.95
N TYR A 10 -9.40 12.86 22.02
CA TYR A 10 -9.06 13.76 23.13
C TYR A 10 -9.46 13.16 24.48
N ARG A 11 -10.68 12.62 24.57
CA ARG A 11 -11.16 11.95 25.79
C ARG A 11 -10.30 10.74 26.15
N ALA A 12 -9.93 9.90 25.18
CA ALA A 12 -9.05 8.75 25.38
C ALA A 12 -7.63 9.15 25.83
N ALA A 13 -7.18 10.35 25.46
CA ALA A 13 -5.93 10.94 25.93
C ALA A 13 -6.04 11.65 27.30
N GLY A 14 -7.24 11.70 27.91
CA GLY A 14 -7.49 12.40 29.16
C GLY A 14 -7.48 13.93 29.02
N LEU A 15 -7.64 14.45 27.80
CA LEU A 15 -7.74 15.87 27.51
C LEU A 15 -9.21 16.26 27.30
N ALA A 16 -9.60 17.42 27.83
CA ALA A 16 -10.97 17.93 27.73
C ALA A 16 -10.98 19.39 27.24
N PRO A 17 -10.51 19.68 26.01
CA PRO A 17 -10.68 21.00 25.42
C PRO A 17 -12.16 21.33 25.24
N GLY A 18 -12.50 22.63 25.25
CA GLY A 18 -13.86 23.08 24.97
C GLY A 18 -14.31 22.73 23.55
N SER A 19 -15.63 22.62 23.35
CA SER A 19 -16.22 22.28 22.04
C SER A 19 -15.79 23.24 20.92
N ASP A 20 -15.57 24.51 21.24
CA ASP A 20 -15.12 25.50 20.27
C ASP A 20 -13.69 25.23 19.79
N ILE A 21 -12.80 24.84 20.69
CA ILE A 21 -11.41 24.47 20.38
C ILE A 21 -11.37 23.21 19.52
N ILE A 22 -12.19 22.20 19.86
CA ILE A 22 -12.35 20.97 19.08
C ILE A 22 -12.73 21.31 17.64
N ARG A 23 -13.73 22.19 17.46
CA ARG A 23 -14.21 22.58 16.12
C ARG A 23 -13.16 23.33 15.31
N LEU A 24 -12.45 24.29 15.91
CA LEU A 24 -11.40 25.06 15.23
C LEU A 24 -10.28 24.15 14.73
N ARG A 25 -9.89 23.16 15.53
CA ARG A 25 -8.80 22.26 15.19
C ARG A 25 -9.21 21.14 14.25
N GLN A 26 -10.49 20.77 14.24
CA GLN A 26 -11.01 19.80 13.28
C GLN A 26 -10.85 20.29 11.83
N SER A 27 -11.06 21.60 11.58
CA SER A 27 -10.83 22.18 10.25
C SER A 27 -9.37 22.00 9.79
N ALA A 28 -8.40 22.38 10.64
CA ALA A 28 -6.98 22.21 10.33
C ALA A 28 -6.58 20.72 10.18
N PHE A 29 -7.21 19.84 10.96
CA PHE A 29 -6.98 18.41 10.90
C PHE A 29 -7.40 17.82 9.55
N ASP A 30 -8.59 18.17 9.07
CA ASP A 30 -9.11 17.66 7.81
C ASP A 30 -8.24 18.11 6.64
N ASP A 31 -7.81 19.38 6.62
CA ASP A 31 -6.92 19.93 5.59
C ASP A 31 -5.55 19.22 5.55
N LEU A 32 -4.98 18.94 6.73
CA LEU A 32 -3.69 18.26 6.86
C LEU A 32 -3.79 16.79 6.43
N ARG A 33 -4.87 16.10 6.81
CA ARG A 33 -5.08 14.68 6.53
C ARG A 33 -5.01 14.37 5.04
N GLU A 34 -5.57 15.23 4.20
CA GLU A 34 -5.57 15.05 2.74
C GLU A 34 -4.16 15.16 2.11
N ASN A 35 -3.23 15.86 2.76
CA ASN A 35 -1.95 16.26 2.18
C ASN A 35 -0.72 15.70 2.92
N LEU A 36 -0.85 14.55 3.60
CA LEU A 36 0.27 13.94 4.33
C LEU A 36 1.22 13.18 3.40
N ASN A 37 2.47 13.66 3.34
CA ASN A 37 3.59 12.92 2.74
C ASN A 37 4.39 12.13 3.80
N ILE A 38 5.43 11.41 3.37
CA ILE A 38 6.25 10.59 4.27
C ILE A 38 7.06 11.41 5.28
N ASP A 39 7.54 12.59 4.89
CA ASP A 39 8.31 13.48 5.78
C ASP A 39 7.41 14.02 6.91
N ASN A 40 6.17 14.37 6.58
CA ASN A 40 5.15 14.75 7.54
C ASN A 40 4.87 13.61 8.52
N ILE A 41 4.76 12.37 8.05
CA ILE A 41 4.55 11.19 8.91
C ILE A 41 5.73 10.98 9.88
N LEU A 42 6.97 11.17 9.40
CA LEU A 42 8.17 11.08 10.25
C LEU A 42 8.15 12.16 11.34
N ASP A 43 7.77 13.38 10.99
CA ASP A 43 7.65 14.50 11.91
C ASP A 43 6.54 14.30 12.95
N LEU A 44 5.34 13.89 12.51
CA LEU A 44 4.23 13.53 13.39
C LEU A 44 4.62 12.40 14.35
N THR A 45 5.37 11.41 13.87
CA THR A 45 5.88 10.34 14.72
C THR A 45 6.86 10.87 15.76
N ARG A 46 7.76 11.79 15.40
CA ARG A 46 8.65 12.43 16.39
C ARG A 46 7.87 13.16 17.46
N ILE A 47 6.86 13.93 17.07
CA ILE A 47 5.97 14.67 18.00
C ILE A 47 5.22 13.70 18.92
N TYR A 48 4.64 12.62 18.36
CA TYR A 48 3.94 11.59 19.13
C TYR A 48 4.81 10.92 20.20
N PHE A 49 6.10 10.74 19.91
CA PHE A 49 7.08 10.15 20.82
C PHE A 49 7.83 11.19 21.70
N GLY A 50 7.53 12.48 21.59
CA GLY A 50 8.24 13.53 22.34
C GLY A 50 9.72 13.64 21.95
N LEU A 51 10.05 13.34 20.69
CA LEU A 51 11.41 13.39 20.15
C LEU A 51 11.69 14.77 19.57
N THR A 52 12.99 15.12 19.50
CA THR A 52 13.43 16.34 18.83
C THR A 52 13.02 16.34 17.37
N VAL A 53 12.31 17.39 16.99
CA VAL A 53 11.78 17.60 15.64
C VAL A 53 12.77 18.45 14.84
N PRO A 54 13.05 18.13 13.56
CA PRO A 54 13.97 18.92 12.74
C PRO A 54 13.45 20.34 12.46
N SER A 55 14.35 21.25 12.09
CA SER A 55 13.96 22.57 11.60
C SER A 55 13.14 22.45 10.32
N GLY A 56 12.02 23.17 10.22
CA GLY A 56 11.09 23.10 9.08
C GLY A 56 9.76 22.40 9.38
N THR A 57 9.57 21.83 10.57
CA THR A 57 8.28 21.23 10.99
C THR A 57 7.25 22.26 11.47
N ASP A 58 7.50 23.55 11.21
CA ASP A 58 6.56 24.62 11.51
C ASP A 58 5.24 24.45 10.74
N TRP A 59 5.21 23.67 9.65
CA TRP A 59 3.98 23.34 8.90
C TRP A 59 2.87 22.82 9.81
N PHE A 60 3.20 21.94 10.76
CA PHE A 60 2.23 21.35 11.66
C PHE A 60 1.70 22.41 12.61
N ARG A 61 2.56 23.29 13.13
CA ARG A 61 2.15 24.38 14.04
C ARG A 61 1.33 25.43 13.32
N ASN A 62 1.78 25.84 12.14
CA ASN A 62 1.17 26.91 11.37
C ASN A 62 -0.26 26.53 10.97
N ALA A 63 -0.48 25.29 10.53
CA ALA A 63 -1.81 24.79 10.17
C ALA A 63 -2.83 24.92 11.32
N PHE A 64 -2.44 24.59 12.56
CA PHE A 64 -3.34 24.78 13.71
C PHE A 64 -3.40 26.24 14.17
N SER A 65 -2.31 26.99 14.06
CA SER A 65 -2.25 28.40 14.51
C SER A 65 -3.07 29.35 13.63
N GLU A 66 -3.32 29.00 12.37
CA GLU A 66 -4.19 29.75 11.45
C GLU A 66 -5.63 29.81 11.96
N ASN A 67 -6.12 28.71 12.55
CA ASN A 67 -7.48 28.58 13.06
C ASN A 67 -7.58 28.78 14.59
N ASP A 68 -6.49 28.52 15.32
CA ASP A 68 -6.41 28.61 16.79
C ASP A 68 -5.09 29.29 17.22
N LEU A 69 -5.13 30.61 17.39
CA LEU A 69 -3.98 31.41 17.86
C LEU A 69 -3.46 31.00 19.26
N SER A 70 -4.26 30.25 20.04
CA SER A 70 -3.84 29.76 21.36
C SER A 70 -2.98 28.49 21.30
N PHE A 71 -2.85 27.89 20.11
CA PHE A 71 -2.10 26.65 19.94
C PHE A 71 -0.58 26.88 20.02
N SER A 72 0.05 26.26 21.03
CA SER A 72 1.50 26.29 21.26
C SER A 72 2.02 24.86 21.40
N MET A 73 3.04 24.50 20.59
CA MET A 73 3.71 23.19 20.74
C MET A 73 4.63 23.12 21.95
N ILE A 74 5.07 24.27 22.46
CA ILE A 74 6.00 24.35 23.60
C ILE A 74 5.21 24.12 24.89
N ASP A 75 4.08 24.81 25.04
CA ASP A 75 3.30 24.76 26.27
C ASP A 75 2.34 23.54 26.30
N ASN A 76 1.93 23.05 25.12
CA ASN A 76 0.97 21.96 24.98
C ASN A 76 1.54 20.75 24.23
N GLU A 77 2.76 20.29 24.57
CA GLU A 77 3.41 19.12 23.97
C GLU A 77 2.49 17.87 23.96
N ARG A 78 1.77 17.64 25.05
CA ARG A 78 0.78 16.56 25.16
C ARG A 78 -0.32 16.66 24.12
N GLU A 79 -0.83 17.85 23.90
CA GLU A 79 -1.91 18.10 22.93
C GLU A 79 -1.40 17.94 21.50
N ALA A 80 -0.20 18.43 21.22
CA ALA A 80 0.47 18.19 19.95
C ALA A 80 0.65 16.69 19.66
N ALA A 81 1.02 15.89 20.69
CA ALA A 81 1.12 14.44 20.56
C ALA A 81 -0.23 13.76 20.25
N VAL A 82 -1.35 14.23 20.85
CA VAL A 82 -2.70 13.73 20.55
C VAL A 82 -3.12 14.06 19.12
N LEU A 83 -2.88 15.29 18.68
CA LEU A 83 -3.15 15.69 17.30
C LEU A 83 -2.32 14.87 16.30
N ALA A 84 -1.05 14.61 16.63
CA ALA A 84 -0.16 13.84 15.78
C ALA A 84 -0.61 12.38 15.64
N VAL A 85 -0.93 11.69 16.73
CA VAL A 85 -1.45 10.32 16.67
C VAL A 85 -2.81 10.25 15.98
N CYS A 86 -3.65 11.29 16.11
CA CYS A 86 -4.89 11.35 15.38
C CYS A 86 -4.68 11.38 13.87
N LEU A 87 -3.74 12.19 13.39
CA LEU A 87 -3.41 12.28 11.97
C LEU A 87 -2.81 10.96 11.47
N LEU A 88 -1.94 10.33 12.25
CA LEU A 88 -1.37 9.02 11.93
C LEU A 88 -2.46 7.93 11.85
N SER A 89 -3.39 7.90 12.81
CA SER A 89 -4.49 6.94 12.84
C SER A 89 -5.47 7.12 11.68
N ALA A 90 -5.83 8.36 11.37
CA ALA A 90 -6.70 8.68 10.24
C ALA A 90 -6.01 8.35 8.91
N SER A 91 -4.74 8.71 8.75
CA SER A 91 -3.95 8.39 7.55
C SER A 91 -3.79 6.88 7.33
N LEU A 92 -3.60 6.11 8.40
CA LEU A 92 -3.57 4.65 8.32
C LEU A 92 -4.92 4.06 7.91
N SER A 93 -6.02 4.64 8.40
CA SER A 93 -7.38 4.25 8.02
C SER A 93 -7.67 4.56 6.54
N ASP A 94 -7.08 5.63 6.00
CA ASP A 94 -7.13 5.98 4.58
C ASP A 94 -6.23 5.10 3.70
N GLY A 95 -5.45 4.19 4.30
CA GLY A 95 -4.62 3.22 3.59
C GLY A 95 -3.14 3.60 3.48
N ASN A 96 -2.70 4.70 4.13
CA ASN A 96 -1.28 5.05 4.15
C ASN A 96 -0.51 4.15 5.15
N ILE A 97 0.11 3.11 4.62
CA ILE A 97 0.88 2.11 5.39
C ILE A 97 1.99 2.75 6.24
N ASN A 98 2.61 3.83 5.74
CA ASN A 98 3.71 4.49 6.45
C ASN A 98 3.26 5.09 7.78
N ALA A 99 2.01 5.52 7.88
CA ALA A 99 1.44 6.09 9.10
C ALA A 99 1.34 5.07 10.25
N GLY A 100 1.30 3.77 9.94
CA GLY A 100 1.42 2.70 10.94
C GLY A 100 2.86 2.20 11.12
N LEU A 101 3.59 2.02 10.00
CA LEU A 101 4.92 1.42 10.01
C LEU A 101 5.95 2.29 10.74
N VAL A 102 5.97 3.60 10.48
CA VAL A 102 6.96 4.52 11.05
C VAL A 102 6.84 4.58 12.59
N PRO A 103 5.64 4.73 13.19
CA PRO A 103 5.47 4.63 14.65
C PRO A 103 5.92 3.30 15.26
N ILE A 104 5.60 2.18 14.62
CA ILE A 104 5.99 0.83 15.12
C ILE A 104 7.51 0.67 15.15
N VAL A 105 8.19 1.05 14.06
CA VAL A 105 9.66 1.02 14.00
C VAL A 105 10.26 1.96 15.05
N THR A 106 9.67 3.14 15.22
CA THR A 106 10.12 4.14 16.21
C THR A 106 9.97 3.65 17.66
N ALA A 107 9.01 2.76 17.93
CA ALA A 107 8.82 2.18 19.25
C ALA A 107 9.96 1.22 19.67
N ILE A 108 10.79 0.74 18.73
CA ILE A 108 11.91 -0.21 18.96
C ILE A 108 11.43 -1.38 19.83
N ASN A 109 10.47 -2.16 19.35
CA ASN A 109 9.86 -3.26 20.12
C ASN A 109 9.37 -2.82 21.53
N ARG A 110 8.72 -1.65 21.61
CA ARG A 110 8.22 -1.01 22.84
C ARG A 110 9.28 -0.56 23.85
N HIS A 111 10.57 -0.62 23.53
CA HIS A 111 11.60 0.01 24.37
C HIS A 111 11.48 1.53 24.40
N ARG A 112 10.89 2.12 23.35
CA ARG A 112 10.47 3.52 23.34
C ARG A 112 8.95 3.58 23.43
N SER A 113 8.45 4.36 24.37
CA SER A 113 7.01 4.59 24.55
C SER A 113 6.61 5.99 24.07
N PRO A 114 5.42 6.13 23.47
CA PRO A 114 4.90 7.43 23.08
C PRO A 114 4.46 8.25 24.29
N VAL A 115 4.26 9.56 24.09
CA VAL A 115 3.85 10.50 25.15
C VAL A 115 2.45 10.17 25.66
N LEU A 116 1.53 9.81 24.75
CA LEU A 116 0.14 9.48 25.04
C LEU A 116 -0.34 8.31 24.16
N GLN A 117 -1.49 7.74 24.52
CA GLN A 117 -2.21 6.72 23.73
C GLN A 117 -1.32 5.58 23.16
N PRO A 118 -0.63 4.78 24.00
CA PRO A 118 0.23 3.69 23.53
C PRO A 118 -0.54 2.58 22.80
N ASN A 119 -1.86 2.49 22.99
CA ASN A 119 -2.72 1.50 22.34
C ASN A 119 -2.75 1.63 20.81
N PHE A 120 -2.51 2.84 20.27
CA PHE A 120 -2.41 3.07 18.83
C PHE A 120 -1.35 2.17 18.18
N LEU A 121 -0.23 1.88 18.86
CA LEU A 121 0.80 0.99 18.30
C LEU A 121 0.28 -0.43 18.07
N ASN A 122 -0.61 -0.92 18.93
CA ASN A 122 -1.23 -2.24 18.78
C ASN A 122 -2.25 -2.22 17.64
N GLU A 123 -3.07 -1.17 17.58
CA GLU A 123 -4.04 -0.97 16.50
C GLU A 123 -3.33 -0.88 15.15
N ALA A 124 -2.26 -0.10 15.06
CA ALA A 124 -1.43 0.02 13.88
C ALA A 124 -0.84 -1.33 13.47
N PHE A 125 -0.32 -2.10 14.43
CA PHE A 125 0.23 -3.43 14.16
C PHE A 125 -0.83 -4.38 13.58
N HIS A 126 -1.99 -4.48 14.24
CA HIS A 126 -3.10 -5.30 13.75
C HIS A 126 -3.58 -4.85 12.37
N ARG A 127 -3.65 -3.54 12.14
CA ARG A 127 -4.08 -3.01 10.84
C ARG A 127 -3.09 -3.34 9.73
N LEU A 128 -1.80 -3.26 9.99
CA LEU A 128 -0.77 -3.66 9.02
C LEU A 128 -0.83 -5.16 8.71
N ASP A 129 -1.07 -5.99 9.72
CA ASP A 129 -1.24 -7.44 9.56
C ASP A 129 -2.46 -7.76 8.67
N GLU A 130 -3.61 -7.14 8.95
CA GLU A 130 -4.80 -7.25 8.09
C GLU A 130 -4.53 -6.81 6.64
N LEU A 131 -3.79 -5.72 6.46
CA LEU A 131 -3.44 -5.22 5.13
C LEU A 131 -2.51 -6.18 4.40
N SER A 132 -1.57 -6.83 5.09
CA SER A 132 -0.71 -7.87 4.53
C SER A 132 -1.54 -9.03 4.00
N ILE A 133 -2.42 -9.58 4.83
CA ILE A 133 -3.30 -10.71 4.47
C ILE A 133 -4.22 -10.34 3.30
N LYS A 134 -4.82 -9.15 3.31
CA LYS A 134 -5.69 -8.69 2.22
C LYS A 134 -4.93 -8.51 0.92
N SER A 135 -3.69 -8.01 0.98
CA SER A 135 -2.85 -7.84 -0.21
C SER A 135 -2.54 -9.18 -0.88
N GLU A 136 -2.40 -10.25 -0.10
CA GLU A 136 -2.16 -11.61 -0.60
C GLU A 136 -3.42 -12.24 -1.21
N GLN A 137 -4.61 -11.92 -0.68
CA GLN A 137 -5.89 -12.45 -1.16
C GLN A 137 -6.42 -11.75 -2.42
N GLY A 138 -5.96 -10.54 -2.74
CA GLY A 138 -6.45 -9.75 -3.88
C GLY A 138 -6.14 -10.35 -5.26
N CYS A 139 -5.24 -11.33 -5.35
CA CYS A 139 -4.78 -11.92 -6.60
C CYS A 139 -5.36 -13.33 -6.84
N CYS A 140 -6.66 -13.52 -6.59
CA CYS A 140 -7.35 -14.76 -6.98
C CYS A 140 -7.42 -14.85 -8.51
N ILE A 141 -6.45 -15.54 -9.12
CA ILE A 141 -6.44 -15.80 -10.56
C ILE A 141 -7.66 -16.65 -10.91
N THR A 142 -8.66 -16.04 -11.56
CA THR A 142 -9.82 -16.78 -12.06
C THR A 142 -9.50 -17.30 -13.45
N VAL A 143 -9.09 -18.57 -13.54
CA VAL A 143 -8.78 -19.24 -14.82
C VAL A 143 -10.04 -19.39 -15.68
N ASP A 144 -11.22 -19.32 -15.08
CA ASP A 144 -12.53 -19.52 -15.72
C ASP A 144 -12.96 -18.39 -16.68
N LYS A 145 -12.09 -17.41 -16.99
CA LYS A 145 -12.41 -16.23 -17.82
C LYS A 145 -11.87 -16.28 -19.25
N ILE A 146 -11.21 -17.35 -19.66
CA ILE A 146 -10.76 -17.50 -21.06
C ILE A 146 -11.94 -17.94 -21.90
N GLU A 147 -12.67 -16.96 -22.45
CA GLU A 147 -13.74 -17.21 -23.40
C GLU A 147 -13.17 -17.52 -24.77
N THR A 148 -13.71 -18.53 -25.46
CA THR A 148 -13.43 -18.74 -26.88
C THR A 148 -13.93 -17.53 -27.68
N PRO A 149 -13.16 -17.04 -28.66
CA PRO A 149 -13.64 -15.97 -29.54
C PRO A 149 -15.02 -16.33 -30.11
N LYS A 150 -15.92 -15.34 -30.19
CA LYS A 150 -17.23 -15.52 -30.83
C LYS A 150 -17.02 -16.04 -32.25
N GLU A 151 -17.80 -17.06 -32.63
CA GLU A 151 -17.82 -17.55 -34.02
C GLU A 151 -18.09 -16.38 -34.96
N CYS A 152 -17.21 -16.19 -35.94
CA CYS A 152 -17.45 -15.23 -37.01
C CYS A 152 -18.41 -15.83 -38.04
N GLN A 153 -19.36 -15.03 -38.52
CA GLN A 153 -20.35 -15.37 -39.54
C GLN A 153 -19.75 -15.63 -40.94
N ILE A 154 -18.43 -15.86 -41.03
CA ILE A 154 -17.73 -16.15 -42.29
C ILE A 154 -18.29 -17.43 -42.93
N SER A 155 -18.79 -18.38 -42.13
CA SER A 155 -19.42 -19.60 -42.65
C SER A 155 -20.69 -19.34 -43.44
N THR A 156 -21.51 -18.34 -43.07
CA THR A 156 -22.73 -18.00 -43.81
C THR A 156 -22.43 -17.22 -45.08
N ASP A 157 -21.38 -16.39 -45.08
CA ASP A 157 -20.99 -15.58 -46.25
C ASP A 157 -20.36 -16.42 -47.38
N ILE A 158 -19.77 -17.58 -47.04
CA ILE A 158 -19.21 -18.53 -48.01
C ILE A 158 -20.31 -19.38 -48.67
N ASP A 159 -21.38 -19.71 -47.93
CA ASP A 159 -22.50 -20.50 -48.44
C ASP A 159 -23.35 -19.71 -49.47
N ASP A 160 -23.34 -18.37 -49.41
CA ASP A 160 -24.03 -17.46 -50.35
C ASP A 160 -23.22 -17.15 -51.62
N PHE A 161 -22.07 -17.79 -51.82
CA PHE A 161 -21.18 -17.58 -52.97
C PHE A 161 -21.62 -18.41 -54.19
N GLU A 162 -22.38 -17.82 -55.12
CA GLU A 162 -22.69 -18.42 -56.43
C GLU A 162 -21.56 -18.16 -57.43
N GLU A 163 -21.10 -19.17 -58.19
CA GLU A 163 -20.03 -19.05 -59.21
C GLU A 163 -20.42 -18.09 -60.35
N SER A 164 -20.20 -16.78 -60.17
CA SER A 164 -20.40 -15.76 -61.21
C SER A 164 -19.13 -14.94 -61.50
N PRO A 165 -18.89 -14.47 -62.75
CA PRO A 165 -17.63 -13.81 -63.14
C PRO A 165 -17.37 -12.45 -62.50
N THR A 166 -18.32 -11.92 -61.72
CA THR A 166 -18.26 -10.61 -61.05
C THR A 166 -17.76 -10.65 -59.60
N ASP A 167 -17.42 -11.83 -59.07
CA ASP A 167 -17.27 -12.06 -57.63
C ASP A 167 -15.86 -11.88 -57.03
N ILE A 168 -14.89 -11.33 -57.77
CA ILE A 168 -13.53 -11.06 -57.22
C ILE A 168 -13.58 -10.00 -56.10
N LEU A 169 -14.45 -8.99 -56.21
CA LEU A 169 -14.59 -7.95 -55.17
C LEU A 169 -15.27 -8.48 -53.91
N LYS A 170 -16.27 -9.37 -54.04
CA LYS A 170 -16.92 -10.03 -52.90
C LYS A 170 -15.95 -10.99 -52.19
N LEU A 171 -15.16 -11.74 -52.96
CA LEU A 171 -14.10 -12.59 -52.40
C LEU A 171 -13.08 -11.76 -51.61
N ALA A 172 -12.66 -10.61 -52.15
CA ALA A 172 -11.75 -9.70 -51.46
C ALA A 172 -12.36 -9.13 -50.15
N GLU A 173 -13.68 -8.87 -50.15
CA GLU A 173 -14.40 -8.43 -48.95
C GLU A 173 -14.49 -9.52 -47.88
N ILE A 174 -14.83 -10.77 -48.26
CA ILE A 174 -14.85 -11.94 -47.36
C ILE A 174 -13.45 -12.20 -46.78
N VAL A 175 -12.40 -12.10 -47.58
CA VAL A 175 -11.01 -12.25 -47.10
C VAL A 175 -10.63 -11.13 -46.15
N ARG A 176 -11.07 -9.88 -46.40
CA ARG A 176 -10.81 -8.74 -45.51
C ARG A 176 -11.54 -8.89 -44.18
N THR A 177 -12.82 -9.25 -44.18
CA THR A 177 -13.60 -9.46 -42.95
C THR A 177 -13.06 -10.64 -42.16
N ALA A 178 -12.65 -11.72 -42.84
CA ALA A 178 -11.96 -12.85 -42.20
C ALA A 178 -10.63 -12.45 -41.56
N HIS A 179 -9.85 -11.59 -42.23
CA HIS A 179 -8.59 -11.07 -41.67
C HIS A 179 -8.83 -10.16 -40.46
N GLU A 180 -9.80 -9.25 -40.53
CA GLU A 180 -10.17 -8.35 -39.42
C GLU A 180 -10.66 -9.14 -38.20
N ALA A 181 -11.58 -10.10 -38.43
CA ALA A 181 -12.06 -11.04 -37.43
C ALA A 181 -10.93 -11.85 -36.77
N SER A 182 -10.03 -12.43 -37.57
CA SER A 182 -8.90 -13.21 -37.07
C SER A 182 -7.92 -12.34 -36.27
N SER A 183 -7.68 -11.11 -36.71
CA SER A 183 -6.84 -10.12 -36.02
C SER A 183 -7.45 -9.71 -34.67
N GLU A 184 -8.76 -9.49 -34.61
CA GLU A 184 -9.47 -9.13 -33.38
C GLU A 184 -9.57 -10.30 -32.40
N ALA A 185 -9.84 -11.52 -32.89
CA ALA A 185 -9.80 -12.74 -32.10
C ALA A 185 -8.40 -12.95 -31.50
N SER A 186 -7.33 -12.75 -32.30
CA SER A 186 -5.95 -12.87 -31.83
C SER A 186 -5.63 -11.84 -30.75
N LYS A 187 -6.04 -10.58 -30.91
CA LYS A 187 -5.86 -9.54 -29.87
C LYS A 187 -6.60 -9.89 -28.58
N THR A 188 -7.81 -10.43 -28.69
CA THR A 188 -8.63 -10.80 -27.53
C THR A 188 -8.01 -11.96 -26.77
N ILE A 189 -7.57 -13.01 -27.48
CA ILE A 189 -6.86 -14.15 -26.86
C ILE A 189 -5.57 -13.68 -26.20
N VAL A 190 -4.76 -12.88 -26.92
CA VAL A 190 -3.50 -12.35 -26.35
C VAL A 190 -3.78 -11.58 -25.07
N LYS A 191 -4.81 -10.72 -25.05
CA LYS A 191 -5.20 -9.97 -23.86
C LYS A 191 -5.63 -10.89 -22.72
N GLN A 192 -6.54 -11.83 -22.97
CA GLN A 192 -7.00 -12.80 -21.95
C GLN A 192 -5.86 -13.64 -21.38
N VAL A 193 -4.95 -14.12 -22.23
CA VAL A 193 -3.76 -14.88 -21.81
C VAL A 193 -2.84 -14.00 -20.97
N THR A 194 -2.60 -12.76 -21.41
CA THR A 194 -1.74 -11.80 -20.72
C THR A 194 -2.30 -11.43 -19.34
N ASP A 195 -3.62 -11.23 -19.25
CA ASP A 195 -4.35 -10.94 -18.01
C ASP A 195 -4.29 -12.09 -16.99
N VAL A 196 -3.99 -13.33 -17.42
CA VAL A 196 -3.80 -14.49 -16.54
C VAL A 196 -2.33 -14.75 -16.23
N VAL A 197 -1.46 -14.64 -17.24
CA VAL A 197 -0.03 -14.97 -17.10
C VAL A 197 0.70 -13.96 -16.22
N TYR A 198 0.44 -12.66 -16.34
CA TYR A 198 1.13 -11.67 -15.49
C TYR A 198 0.84 -11.87 -13.99
N PRO A 199 -0.43 -11.96 -13.54
CA PRO A 199 -0.71 -12.28 -12.14
C PRO A 199 -0.09 -13.59 -11.67
N LEU A 200 -0.03 -14.61 -12.54
CA LEU A 200 0.59 -15.89 -12.20
C LEU A 200 2.10 -15.75 -11.96
N VAL A 201 2.81 -15.03 -12.82
CA VAL A 201 4.24 -14.75 -12.65
C VAL A 201 4.48 -13.99 -11.35
N GLU A 202 3.69 -12.96 -11.06
CA GLU A 202 3.78 -12.21 -9.80
C GLU A 202 3.57 -13.13 -8.58
N ARG A 203 2.61 -14.07 -8.65
CA ARG A 203 2.34 -15.03 -7.56
C ARG A 203 3.50 -16.00 -7.35
N VAL A 204 4.13 -16.46 -8.43
CA VAL A 204 5.31 -17.34 -8.36
C VAL A 204 6.51 -16.59 -7.74
N ASP A 205 6.73 -15.34 -8.13
CA ASP A 205 7.79 -14.51 -7.56
C ASP A 205 7.54 -14.25 -6.06
N MET A 206 6.30 -13.94 -5.67
CA MET A 206 5.90 -13.78 -4.27
C MET A 206 6.10 -15.07 -3.46
N LEU A 207 5.67 -16.21 -3.98
CA LEU A 207 5.84 -17.50 -3.31
C LEU A 207 7.32 -17.86 -3.14
N ARG A 208 8.15 -17.54 -4.14
CA ARG A 208 9.60 -17.76 -4.06
C ARG A 208 10.23 -16.90 -2.97
N GLU A 209 9.80 -15.65 -2.84
CA GLU A 209 10.22 -14.72 -1.79
C GLU A 209 9.81 -15.25 -0.40
N GLU A 210 8.53 -15.61 -0.20
CA GLU A 210 8.00 -16.20 1.04
C GLU A 210 8.76 -17.48 1.45
N VAL A 211 8.95 -18.41 0.51
CA VAL A 211 9.69 -19.65 0.75
C VAL A 211 11.15 -19.37 1.08
N SER A 212 11.76 -18.39 0.42
CA SER A 212 13.15 -17.99 0.71
C SER A 212 13.29 -17.37 2.10
N MET A 213 12.31 -16.56 2.53
CA MET A 213 12.24 -16.01 3.88
C MET A 213 11.99 -17.10 4.93
N LEU A 214 11.09 -18.03 4.67
CA LEU A 214 10.82 -19.16 5.55
C LEU A 214 12.08 -20.02 5.76
N TRP A 215 12.78 -20.36 4.68
CA TRP A 215 14.03 -21.12 4.77
C TRP A 215 15.14 -20.34 5.48
N TRP A 216 15.21 -19.03 5.26
CA TRP A 216 16.15 -18.18 5.99
C TRP A 216 15.83 -18.16 7.50
N TYR A 217 14.55 -18.03 7.87
CA TYR A 217 14.09 -18.02 9.25
C TYR A 217 14.37 -19.35 9.96
N ILE A 218 13.99 -20.49 9.34
CA ILE A 218 14.24 -21.83 9.90
C ILE A 218 15.75 -22.13 9.96
N GLY A 219 16.50 -21.72 8.94
CA GLY A 219 17.92 -22.01 8.83
C GLY A 219 18.79 -21.24 9.82
N GLY A 220 18.31 -20.11 10.36
CA GLY A 220 19.04 -19.33 11.36
C GLY A 220 20.45 -18.91 10.89
N TRP A 221 20.61 -18.65 9.59
CA TRP A 221 21.91 -18.44 8.94
C TRP A 221 21.97 -17.10 8.21
N SER A 222 23.02 -16.32 8.46
CA SER A 222 23.26 -15.09 7.70
C SER A 222 23.89 -15.41 6.34
N ARG A 223 23.23 -14.97 5.26
CA ARG A 223 23.73 -15.18 3.89
C ARG A 223 24.92 -14.30 3.58
N LYS A 224 24.96 -13.07 4.11
CA LYS A 224 26.05 -12.11 3.86
C LYS A 224 27.34 -12.50 4.57
N LEU A 225 27.24 -12.95 5.82
CA LEU A 225 28.42 -13.33 6.61
C LEU A 225 28.76 -14.83 6.51
N ASN A 226 27.87 -15.62 5.90
CA ASN A 226 27.98 -17.06 5.76
C ASN A 226 28.26 -17.76 7.10
N LYS A 227 27.46 -17.42 8.12
CA LYS A 227 27.57 -17.95 9.49
C LYS A 227 26.19 -18.07 10.15
N PRO A 228 26.01 -18.97 11.13
CA PRO A 228 24.81 -18.99 11.97
C PRO A 228 24.63 -17.67 12.70
N PHE A 229 23.39 -17.20 12.86
CA PHE A 229 23.08 -16.04 13.70
C PHE A 229 23.46 -16.28 15.18
N ALA A 230 23.45 -17.54 15.61
CA ALA A 230 23.88 -17.94 16.96
C ALA A 230 25.35 -17.64 17.26
N ASP A 231 26.20 -17.55 16.22
CA ASP A 231 27.64 -17.28 16.35
C ASP A 231 27.95 -15.78 16.27
N LEU A 232 26.94 -14.93 16.03
CA LEU A 232 27.10 -13.48 15.90
C LEU A 232 26.76 -12.80 17.22
N ASP A 233 27.42 -11.66 17.48
CA ASP A 233 26.96 -10.75 18.53
C ASP A 233 25.53 -10.28 18.24
N ILE A 234 24.72 -10.09 19.29
CA ILE A 234 23.29 -9.77 19.17
C ILE A 234 23.06 -8.51 18.33
N GLY A 235 23.89 -7.47 18.48
CA GLY A 235 23.76 -6.23 17.73
C GLY A 235 24.04 -6.44 16.24
N LEU A 236 25.09 -7.20 15.93
CA LEU A 236 25.43 -7.56 14.56
C LEU A 236 24.38 -8.50 13.94
N ALA A 237 23.88 -9.47 14.70
CA ALA A 237 22.84 -10.40 14.27
C ALA A 237 21.57 -9.65 13.87
N ALA A 238 21.12 -8.68 14.66
CA ALA A 238 19.95 -7.85 14.36
C ALA A 238 20.13 -7.04 13.06
N LEU A 239 21.30 -6.40 12.89
CA LEU A 239 21.61 -5.65 11.66
C LEU A 239 21.66 -6.57 10.43
N MET A 240 22.30 -7.73 10.55
CA MET A 240 22.39 -8.71 9.46
C MET A 240 21.04 -9.32 9.14
N ALA A 241 20.17 -9.54 10.14
CA ALA A 241 18.82 -10.02 9.92
C ALA A 241 18.01 -9.04 9.07
N GLY A 242 18.06 -7.74 9.39
CA GLY A 242 17.43 -6.70 8.58
C GLY A 242 18.01 -6.62 7.16
N LEU A 243 19.33 -6.70 7.02
CA LEU A 243 20.01 -6.63 5.72
C LEU A 243 19.73 -7.86 4.83
N ASP A 244 19.71 -9.05 5.41
CA ASP A 244 19.40 -10.30 4.71
C ASP A 244 17.93 -10.30 4.27
N LEU A 245 17.00 -9.93 5.16
CA LEU A 245 15.58 -9.79 4.82
C LEU A 245 15.37 -8.78 3.68
N ALA A 246 16.04 -7.62 3.72
CA ALA A 246 15.97 -6.63 2.64
C ALA A 246 16.48 -7.14 1.28
N HIS A 247 17.40 -8.12 1.27
CA HIS A 247 17.82 -8.79 0.04
C HIS A 247 16.82 -9.86 -0.42
N LEU A 248 16.13 -10.51 0.51
CA LEU A 248 15.11 -11.50 0.20
C LEU A 248 13.84 -10.86 -0.36
N THR A 249 13.52 -9.64 0.07
CA THR A 249 12.32 -8.91 -0.34
C THR A 249 12.45 -8.13 -1.66
N GLN A 250 13.46 -8.43 -2.47
CA GLN A 250 13.67 -7.78 -3.76
C GLN A 250 12.66 -8.24 -4.80
N ARG A 251 11.45 -7.67 -4.76
CA ARG A 251 10.52 -7.73 -5.88
C ARG A 251 11.17 -7.03 -7.07
N LYS A 252 11.47 -7.79 -8.13
CA LYS A 252 11.63 -7.19 -9.46
C LYS A 252 10.27 -6.64 -9.84
N LYS A 253 10.07 -5.32 -9.67
CA LYS A 253 8.96 -4.64 -10.36
C LYS A 253 9.22 -4.81 -11.85
N TRP A 254 8.53 -5.78 -12.45
CA TRP A 254 8.36 -5.81 -13.89
C TRP A 254 7.54 -4.56 -14.23
N SER A 255 8.27 -3.48 -14.56
CA SER A 255 7.69 -2.24 -15.07
C SER A 255 7.17 -2.50 -16.48
N TYR A 256 6.12 -3.29 -16.63
CA TYR A 256 5.24 -3.19 -17.78
C TYR A 256 4.15 -2.19 -17.38
N ARG A 257 4.44 -0.90 -17.63
CA ARG A 257 3.37 0.07 -17.84
C ARG A 257 2.59 -0.45 -19.05
N CYS A 258 1.36 -0.91 -18.81
CA CYS A 258 0.32 -0.87 -19.83
C CYS A 258 -0.05 0.61 -20.07
#